data_AF-A0A509MHP0-F1
#
_entry.id   AF-A0A509MHP0-F1
#
_cell.length_a   1.000
_cell.length_b   1.000
_cell.length_c   1.000
_cell.angle_alpha   90.00
_cell.angle_beta   90.00
_cell.angle_gamma   90.00
#
_symmetry.space_group_name_H-M   'P 1'
#
loop_
_entity.id
_entity.type
_entity.pdbx_description
1 polymer ?
#
loop_
_entity_poly.entity_id
_entity_poly.type
_entity_poly.pdbx_seq_one_letter_code
_entity_poly.pdbx_strand_id
1 'polypeptide(L)' 'MSAPDIALQGLIGEDTEQVALAQVLGVGGDGRSVRVQRGTLTHEVRRLDSYKPTPGDRALLLRLSGGEWVLIGALA' A
#
# COMPACT_ATOMS: atom_id res chain seq x y z
N MET A 1 30.79 -20.33 21.25
CA MET A 1 30.01 -19.98 20.04
C MET A 1 28.70 -19.40 20.52
N SER A 2 28.57 -18.07 20.51
CA SER A 2 27.37 -17.37 20.97
C SER A 2 26.26 -17.52 19.93
N ALA A 3 25.04 -17.83 20.37
CA ALA A 3 23.87 -17.91 19.51
C ALA A 3 23.68 -16.57 18.77
N PRO A 4 23.28 -16.58 17.49
CA PRO A 4 23.03 -15.33 16.77
C PRO A 4 21.91 -14.55 17.48
N ASP A 5 22.15 -13.26 17.69
CA ASP A 5 21.24 -12.31 18.31
C ASP A 5 19.86 -12.36 17.63
N ILE A 6 18.87 -12.93 18.33
CA ILE A 6 17.46 -12.92 17.93
C ILE A 6 16.96 -11.47 17.71
N ALA A 7 17.59 -10.50 18.39
CA ALA A 7 17.33 -9.08 18.21
C ALA A 7 17.68 -8.57 16.79
N LEU A 8 18.67 -9.16 16.11
CA LEU A 8 19.05 -8.77 14.74
C LEU A 8 18.11 -9.35 13.68
N GLN A 9 17.49 -10.52 13.94
CA GLN A 9 16.45 -11.06 13.05
C GLN A 9 15.13 -10.27 13.12
N GLY A 10 14.83 -9.66 14.28
CA GLY A 10 13.69 -8.74 14.42
C GLY A 10 13.85 -7.46 13.62
N LEU A 11 15.08 -6.95 13.46
CA LEU A 11 15.41 -5.77 12.66
C LEU A 11 15.41 -6.03 11.14
N ILE A 12 15.56 -7.28 10.71
CA ILE A 12 15.43 -7.69 9.30
C ILE A 12 13.94 -7.80 8.89
N GLY A 13 13.01 -7.73 9.86
CA GLY A 13 11.56 -7.78 9.65
C GLY A 13 10.84 -6.43 9.66
N GLU A 14 11.54 -5.30 9.81
CA GLU A 14 10.94 -3.99 9.56
C GLU A 14 10.82 -3.80 8.06
N ASP A 15 9.66 -4.20 7.55
CA ASP A 15 9.19 -3.87 6.20
C ASP A 15 8.98 -2.34 6.16
N THR A 16 10.09 -1.62 5.97
CA THR A 16 10.26 -0.16 6.14
C THR A 16 9.46 0.67 5.14
N GLU A 17 8.81 0.05 4.17
CA GLU A 17 7.97 0.77 3.21
C GLU A 17 6.66 1.19 3.87
N GLN A 18 6.69 2.39 4.45
CA GLN A 18 5.47 3.10 4.86
C GLN A 18 4.74 3.65 3.63
N VAL A 19 5.43 3.86 2.51
CA VAL A 19 4.85 4.45 1.29
C VAL A 19 5.19 3.59 0.08
N ALA A 20 4.22 3.35 -0.79
CA ALA A 20 4.41 2.58 -2.02
C ALA A 20 3.73 3.23 -3.22
N LEU A 21 4.28 2.99 -4.41
CA LEU A 21 3.63 3.32 -5.68
C LEU A 21 2.85 2.12 -6.20
N ALA A 22 1.69 2.40 -6.78
CA ALA A 22 0.83 1.40 -7.41
C ALA A 22 0.14 1.99 -8.65
N GLN A 23 -0.49 1.15 -9.44
CA GLN A 23 -1.37 1.58 -10.53
C GLN A 23 -2.83 1.33 -10.16
N VAL A 24 -3.72 2.30 -10.37
CA VAL A 24 -5.15 2.12 -10.18
C VAL A 24 -5.70 1.21 -11.29
N LEU A 25 -6.38 0.14 -10.91
CA LEU A 25 -7.06 -0.77 -11.84
C LEU A 25 -8.57 -0.51 -11.90
N GLY A 26 -9.16 -0.04 -10.81
CA GLY A 26 -10.60 0.14 -10.71
C GLY A 26 -11.04 0.77 -9.39
N VAL A 27 -12.21 1.39 -9.41
CA VAL A 27 -12.87 1.94 -8.22
C VAL A 27 -14.17 1.17 -7.98
N GLY A 28 -14.37 0.74 -6.75
CA GLY A 28 -15.59 0.05 -6.31
C GLY A 28 -16.82 0.95 -6.38
N GLY A 29 -18.00 0.34 -6.46
CA GLY A 29 -19.28 1.06 -6.53
C GLY A 29 -19.61 1.89 -5.28
N ASP A 30 -18.93 1.63 -4.16
CA ASP A 30 -18.99 2.44 -2.94
C ASP A 30 -18.22 3.77 -3.04
N GLY A 31 -17.42 3.94 -4.11
CA GLY A 31 -16.55 5.09 -4.33
C GLY A 31 -15.45 5.25 -3.28
N ARG A 32 -15.16 4.22 -2.47
CA ARG A 32 -14.17 4.23 -1.39
C ARG A 32 -13.16 3.09 -1.51
N SER A 33 -13.56 1.96 -2.03
CA SER A 33 -12.68 0.82 -2.26
C SER A 33 -12.01 0.97 -3.62
N VAL A 34 -10.68 0.84 -3.67
CA VAL A 34 -9.89 1.01 -4.90
C VAL A 34 -9.04 -0.23 -5.10
N ARG A 35 -9.11 -0.81 -6.30
CA ARG A 35 -8.25 -1.91 -6.69
C ARG A 35 -6.99 -1.34 -7.33
N VAL A 36 -5.83 -1.73 -6.83
CA VAL A 36 -4.53 -1.25 -7.28
C VAL A 36 -3.57 -2.39 -7.56
N GLN A 37 -2.61 -2.19 -8.46
CA GLN A 37 -1.52 -3.12 -8.75
C GLN A 37 -0.21 -2.57 -8.21
N ARG A 38 0.48 -3.35 -7.37
CA ARG A 38 1.83 -3.07 -6.88
C ARG A 38 2.74 -4.24 -7.25
N GLY A 39 3.75 -4.00 -8.08
CA GLY A 39 4.57 -5.06 -8.64
C GLY A 39 3.70 -6.06 -9.41
N THR A 40 3.76 -7.34 -9.05
CA THR A 40 2.93 -8.40 -9.65
C THR A 40 1.65 -8.69 -8.86
N LEU A 41 1.40 -7.99 -7.76
CA LEU A 41 0.28 -8.24 -6.85
C LEU A 41 -0.83 -7.20 -7.04
N THR A 42 -2.07 -7.67 -6.86
CA THR A 42 -3.27 -6.83 -6.84
C THR A 42 -3.75 -6.70 -5.41
N HIS A 43 -4.02 -5.47 -4.99
CA HIS A 43 -4.52 -5.13 -3.66
C HIS A 43 -5.84 -4.39 -3.76
N GLU A 44 -6.69 -4.56 -2.75
CA GLU A 44 -7.84 -3.71 -2.52
C GLU A 44 -7.51 -2.81 -1.33
N VAL A 45 -7.60 -1.50 -1.55
CA VAL A 45 -7.23 -0.48 -0.57
C VAL A 45 -8.38 0.49 -0.36
N ARG A 46 -8.43 1.12 0.81
CA ARG A 46 -9.41 2.15 1.11
C ARG A 46 -8.86 3.52 0.72
N ARG A 47 -9.69 4.33 0.09
CA ARG A 47 -9.42 5.75 -0.14
C ARG A 47 -9.82 6.56 1.09
N LEU A 48 -8.90 7.41 1.57
CA LEU A 48 -9.16 8.28 2.72
C LEU A 48 -9.56 9.72 2.34
N ASP A 49 -9.35 10.12 1.09
CA ASP A 49 -9.54 11.48 0.61
C ASP A 49 -10.75 11.62 -0.35
N SER A 50 -10.96 12.85 -0.82
CA SER A 50 -11.96 13.21 -1.82
C SER A 50 -11.48 13.05 -3.26
N TYR A 51 -10.23 12.63 -3.47
CA TYR A 51 -9.65 12.43 -4.79
C TYR A 51 -10.42 11.34 -5.54
N LYS A 52 -10.57 11.49 -6.85
CA LYS A 52 -11.30 10.53 -7.69
C LYS A 52 -10.30 9.79 -8.58
N PRO A 53 -9.71 8.68 -8.09
CA PRO A 53 -8.79 7.89 -8.90
C PRO A 53 -9.52 7.32 -10.11
N THR A 54 -8.83 7.27 -11.22
CA THR A 54 -9.28 6.69 -12.48
C THR A 54 -8.40 5.48 -12.81
N PRO A 55 -8.94 4.41 -13.41
CA PRO A 55 -8.12 3.32 -13.92
C PRO A 55 -7.00 3.85 -14.83
N GLY A 56 -5.76 3.45 -14.53
CA GLY A 56 -4.56 3.93 -15.22
C GLY A 56 -3.68 4.84 -14.38
N ASP A 57 -4.26 5.59 -13.43
CA ASP A 57 -3.54 6.55 -12.59
C ASP A 57 -2.45 5.87 -11.75
N ARG A 58 -1.35 6.58 -11.49
CA ARG A 58 -0.31 6.17 -10.53
C ARG A 58 -0.72 6.57 -9.12
N ALA A 59 -1.04 5.59 -8.28
CA ALA A 59 -1.44 5.78 -6.90
C ALA A 59 -0.25 5.82 -5.93
N LEU A 60 -0.39 6.64 -4.89
CA LEU A 60 0.45 6.64 -3.70
C LEU A 60 -0.30 5.95 -2.55
N LEU A 61 0.29 4.89 -2.02
CA LEU A 61 -0.24 4.13 -0.91
C LEU A 61 0.54 4.42 0.36
N LEU A 62 -0.15 4.49 1.49
CA LEU A 62 0.44 4.54 2.83
C LEU A 62 0.09 3.26 3.59
N ARG A 63 1.08 2.64 4.23
CA ARG A 63 0.88 1.50 5.11
C ARG A 63 0.60 2.00 6.53
N LEU A 64 -0.52 1.58 7.09
CA LEU A 64 -0.87 1.87 8.49
C LEU A 64 -0.16 0.90 9.43
N SER A 65 -0.04 1.26 10.71
CA SER A 65 0.58 0.42 11.74
C SER A 65 -0.06 -0.96 11.92
N GLY A 66 -1.32 -1.12 11.50
CA GLY A 66 -2.03 -2.41 11.46
C GLY A 66 -1.75 -3.26 10.21
N GLY A 67 -0.90 -2.80 9.29
CA GLY A 67 -0.55 -3.50 8.05
C GLY A 67 -1.49 -3.24 6.86
N GLU A 68 -2.58 -2.51 7.07
CA GLU A 68 -3.51 -2.07 6.01
C GLU A 68 -2.85 -1.04 5.09
N TRP A 69 -3.15 -1.11 3.80
CA TRP A 69 -2.77 -0.11 2.81
C TRP A 69 -3.94 0.82 2.50
N VAL A 70 -3.66 2.12 2.47
CA VAL A 70 -4.65 3.15 2.13
C VAL A 70 -4.14 4.01 0.98
N LEU A 71 -5.05 4.42 0.10
CA LEU A 71 -4.75 5.36 -0.97
C LEU A 71 -4.84 6.80 -0.43
N ILE A 72 -3.76 7.55 -0.59
CA ILE A 72 -3.63 8.96 -0.14
C ILE A 72 -3.44 9.95 -1.29
N GLY A 73 -3.46 9.46 -2.53
CA GLY A 73 -3.47 10.27 -3.75
C GLY A 73 -3.21 9.43 -5.00
N ALA A 74 -3.48 9.99 -6.18
CA ALA A 74 -2.95 9.45 -7.43
C ALA A 74 -2.66 10.57 -8.45
N LEU A 75 -1.82 10.24 -9.42
CA LEU A 75 -1.32 11.10 -10.48
C LEU A 75 -1.82 10.55 -11.82
N ALA A 76 -2.47 11.41 -12.60
CA ALA A 76 -2.88 11.11 -13.98
C ALA A 76 -1.67 11.03 -14.93
#